data_AF-A0A071MHX9-F1
#
_entry.id   AF-A0A071MHX9-F1
#
_cell.length_a   1.000
_cell.length_b   1.000
_cell.length_c   1.000
_cell.angle_alpha   90.00
_cell.angle_beta   90.00
_cell.angle_gamma   90.00
#
_symmetry.space_group_name_H-M   'P 1'
#
loop_
_entity.id
_entity.type
_entity.pdbx_description
1 polymer ?
#
loop_
_entity_poly.entity_id
_entity_poly.type
_entity_poly.pdbx_seq_one_letter_code
_entity_poly.pdbx_strand_id
1 'polypeptide(L)'
;MIFRFRLLPVTMLAAALALTGCDDKQGDLDVQRIRDFFNAIKPAPLLLKGLKVGESTEADVRGTMGKPEIVREFTDGSKRYEYPRGPMGNQTWFVDLDANGRYAGATQVLTAENFAKVRPGMNEDEVRRLLGKPGDIAQYPLKPETVWSWRWLEDGVNTDAFFNVHFGPDGLVYTTSRSDILKGR
;
A
#
# COMPACT_ATOMS: atom_id res chain seq x y z
N MET A 1 59.76 23.76 -34.01
CA MET A 1 60.46 25.01 -33.63
C MET A 1 59.45 25.93 -32.96
N ILE A 2 59.83 26.48 -31.79
CA ILE A 2 59.27 27.67 -31.12
C ILE A 2 58.06 27.44 -30.19
N PHE A 3 58.42 27.33 -28.91
CA PHE A 3 57.64 27.63 -27.71
C PHE A 3 56.97 29.02 -27.77
N ARG A 4 55.77 29.17 -27.21
CA ARG A 4 55.37 30.42 -26.56
C ARG A 4 54.45 30.19 -25.36
N PHE A 5 55.09 30.33 -24.21
CA PHE A 5 54.53 30.56 -22.88
C PHE A 5 53.66 31.82 -22.87
N ARG A 6 52.51 31.78 -22.19
CA ARG A 6 51.82 32.97 -21.68
C ARG A 6 51.25 32.66 -20.30
N LEU A 7 51.97 33.08 -19.25
CA LEU A 7 51.39 33.37 -17.95
C LEU A 7 50.54 34.64 -18.06
N LEU A 8 49.36 34.63 -17.43
CA LEU A 8 48.67 35.84 -16.98
C LEU A 8 48.17 35.61 -15.53
N PRO A 9 48.20 36.63 -14.66
CA PRO A 9 48.16 36.48 -13.20
C PRO A 9 46.78 36.77 -12.58
N VAL A 10 46.62 36.29 -11.33
CA VAL A 10 45.93 36.93 -10.18
C VAL A 10 44.43 37.25 -10.31
N THR A 11 43.61 36.62 -9.47
CA THR A 11 42.85 37.31 -8.39
C THR A 11 42.09 36.28 -7.52
N MET A 12 42.42 36.24 -6.23
CA MET A 12 41.53 35.71 -5.20
C MET A 12 40.30 36.64 -5.11
N LEU A 13 39.10 36.06 -5.18
CA LEU A 13 37.91 36.69 -4.63
C LEU A 13 37.26 35.70 -3.67
N ALA A 14 37.45 35.95 -2.38
CA ALA A 14 36.69 35.32 -1.33
C ALA A 14 35.25 35.87 -1.37
N ALA A 15 34.26 35.01 -1.54
CA ALA A 15 32.87 35.31 -1.25
C ALA A 15 32.44 34.47 -0.05
N ALA A 16 32.18 35.17 1.06
CA ALA A 16 31.73 34.61 2.32
C ALA A 16 30.29 34.09 2.24
N LEU A 17 30.03 33.12 3.12
CA LEU A 17 28.75 32.56 3.55
C LEU A 17 27.55 33.52 3.47
N ALA A 18 26.44 33.07 2.88
CA ALA A 18 25.14 32.89 3.55
C ALA A 18 23.99 32.78 2.53
N LEU A 19 23.48 31.56 2.33
CA LEU A 19 22.07 31.29 2.06
C LEU A 19 21.71 30.13 2.99
N THR A 20 21.13 30.37 4.17
CA THR A 20 19.68 30.22 4.39
C THR A 20 19.19 28.96 3.66
N GLY A 21 19.21 27.78 4.29
CA GLY A 21 18.25 27.49 5.36
C GLY A 21 16.84 27.50 4.77
N CYS A 22 16.44 26.37 4.17
CA CYS A 22 15.08 25.80 4.11
C CYS A 22 15.08 24.67 3.07
N ASP A 23 15.43 23.44 3.44
CA ASP A 23 14.68 22.29 2.90
C ASP A 23 14.86 20.99 3.71
N ASP A 24 14.62 21.04 5.02
CA ASP A 24 14.65 19.83 5.86
C ASP A 24 13.47 18.87 5.57
N LYS A 25 12.52 19.27 4.71
CA LYS A 25 11.33 18.48 4.37
C LYS A 25 11.53 17.58 3.16
N GLN A 26 12.48 17.88 2.26
CA GLN A 26 12.69 17.08 1.05
C GLN A 26 13.34 15.73 1.35
N GLY A 27 14.26 15.66 2.33
CA GLY A 27 14.96 14.42 2.70
C GLY A 27 14.07 13.38 3.40
N ASP A 28 13.16 13.81 4.28
CA ASP A 28 12.29 12.89 5.02
C ASP A 28 11.20 12.28 4.11
N LEU A 29 10.65 13.07 3.19
CA LEU A 29 9.67 12.58 2.21
C LEU A 29 10.26 11.49 1.30
N ASP A 30 11.52 11.64 0.88
CA ASP A 30 12.17 10.68 -0.03
C ASP A 30 12.53 9.36 0.70
N VAL A 31 13.02 9.45 1.94
CA VAL A 31 13.31 8.27 2.77
C VAL A 31 12.04 7.48 3.11
N GLN A 32 10.93 8.16 3.42
CA GLN A 32 9.66 7.46 3.69
C GLN A 32 9.13 6.76 2.45
N ARG A 33 9.16 7.40 1.27
CA ARG A 33 8.73 6.77 0.01
C ARG A 33 9.55 5.53 -0.34
N ILE A 34 10.87 5.61 -0.15
CA ILE A 34 11.77 4.47 -0.33
C ILE A 34 11.41 3.33 0.64
N ARG A 35 11.22 3.65 1.92
CA ARG A 35 10.82 2.66 2.94
C ARG A 35 9.47 2.02 2.64
N ASP A 36 8.48 2.82 2.22
CA ASP A 36 7.15 2.35 1.85
C ASP A 36 7.21 1.41 0.65
N PHE A 37 8.04 1.73 -0.35
CA PHE A 37 8.32 0.84 -1.48
C PHE A 37 8.94 -0.50 -1.03
N PHE A 38 9.97 -0.47 -0.19
CA PHE A 38 10.58 -1.71 0.32
C PHE A 38 9.60 -2.53 1.17
N ASN A 39 8.77 -1.89 2.00
CA ASN A 39 7.74 -2.56 2.79
C ASN A 39 6.68 -3.22 1.90
N ALA A 40 6.30 -2.58 0.79
CA ALA A 40 5.37 -3.13 -0.19
C ALA A 40 5.91 -4.40 -0.88
N ILE A 41 7.20 -4.72 -0.80
CA ILE A 41 7.83 -5.88 -1.47
C ILE A 41 8.20 -7.04 -0.51
N LYS A 42 8.36 -6.80 0.80
CA LYS A 42 8.72 -7.85 1.79
C LYS A 42 7.77 -9.07 1.81
N PRO A 43 8.21 -10.34 1.85
CA PRO A 43 7.27 -11.46 1.95
C PRO A 43 6.47 -11.43 3.27
N ALA A 44 5.21 -11.87 3.23
CA ALA A 44 4.27 -11.80 4.37
C ALA A 44 4.82 -12.30 5.73
N PRO A 45 5.51 -13.46 5.81
CA PRO A 45 6.06 -13.95 7.08
C PRO A 45 7.09 -13.02 7.72
N LEU A 46 7.73 -12.14 6.93
CA LEU A 46 8.71 -11.18 7.43
C LEU A 46 8.06 -9.89 7.94
N LEU A 47 6.84 -9.55 7.52
CA LEU A 47 6.15 -8.32 7.95
C LEU A 47 5.62 -8.38 9.38
N LEU A 48 5.25 -9.57 9.86
CA LEU A 48 4.65 -9.74 11.18
C LEU A 48 5.66 -10.22 12.23
N LYS A 49 6.93 -10.40 11.82
CA LYS A 49 7.96 -10.98 12.66
C LYS A 49 8.24 -10.06 13.86
N GLY A 50 8.05 -10.59 15.07
CA GLY A 50 8.33 -9.89 16.32
C GLY A 50 7.13 -9.15 16.91
N LEU A 51 6.00 -9.05 16.20
CA LEU A 51 4.77 -8.54 16.77
C LEU A 51 4.11 -9.60 17.65
N LYS A 52 3.74 -9.21 18.87
CA LYS A 52 3.12 -10.06 19.87
C LYS A 52 1.79 -9.48 20.31
N VAL A 53 0.75 -10.30 20.27
CA VAL A 53 -0.62 -9.89 20.63
C VAL A 53 -0.65 -9.44 22.09
N GLY A 54 -1.27 -8.28 22.35
CA GLY A 54 -1.40 -7.66 23.68
C GLY A 54 -0.13 -6.98 24.22
N GLU A 55 1.05 -7.30 23.68
CA GLU A 55 2.33 -6.70 24.12
C GLU A 55 2.77 -5.56 23.19
N SER A 56 2.83 -5.83 21.88
CA SER A 56 3.34 -4.87 20.91
C SER A 56 2.47 -3.62 20.81
N THR A 57 3.12 -2.46 20.76
CA THR A 57 2.45 -1.16 20.63
C THR A 57 2.14 -0.84 19.18
N GLU A 58 1.28 0.17 18.98
CA GLU A 58 1.12 0.82 17.67
C GLU A 58 2.46 1.24 17.05
N ALA A 59 3.39 1.76 17.85
CA ALA A 59 4.71 2.18 17.37
C ALA A 59 5.53 0.99 16.85
N ASP A 60 5.47 -0.16 17.53
CA ASP A 60 6.11 -1.39 17.07
C ASP A 60 5.52 -1.86 15.74
N VAL A 61 4.19 -1.87 15.61
CA VAL A 61 3.50 -2.22 14.36
C VAL A 61 3.98 -1.32 13.22
N ARG A 62 4.00 0.00 13.42
CA ARG A 62 4.47 0.95 12.41
C ARG A 62 5.97 0.80 12.12
N GLY A 63 6.76 0.47 13.13
CA GLY A 63 8.20 0.20 12.98
C GLY A 63 8.47 -1.04 12.12
N THR A 64 7.69 -2.11 12.30
CA THR A 64 7.86 -3.37 11.57
C THR A 64 7.22 -3.32 10.17
N MET A 65 5.99 -2.84 10.07
CA MET A 65 5.18 -2.88 8.85
C MET A 65 5.23 -1.59 8.03
N GLY A 66 5.69 -0.49 8.62
CA GLY A 66 5.66 0.84 8.00
C GLY A 66 4.35 1.58 8.18
N LYS A 67 4.17 2.62 7.38
CA LYS A 67 2.95 3.43 7.39
C LYS A 67 1.80 2.64 6.76
N PRO A 68 0.64 2.51 7.44
CA PRO A 68 -0.55 1.95 6.83
C PRO A 68 -1.08 2.89 5.75
N GLU A 69 -1.64 2.31 4.69
CA GLU A 69 -2.30 3.07 3.63
C GLU A 69 -3.56 3.73 4.17
N ILE A 70 -4.35 2.97 4.95
CA ILE A 70 -5.59 3.43 5.56
C ILE A 70 -5.61 3.02 7.03
N VAL A 71 -6.07 3.96 7.86
CA VAL A 71 -6.40 3.72 9.27
C VAL A 71 -7.90 3.88 9.42
N ARG A 72 -8.56 2.86 9.95
CA ARG A 72 -9.95 2.93 10.40
C ARG A 72 -9.97 2.91 11.91
N GLU A 73 -10.68 3.86 12.51
CA GLU A 73 -10.93 3.90 13.95
C GLU A 73 -12.38 3.47 14.19
N PHE A 74 -12.59 2.65 15.21
CA PHE A 74 -13.90 2.16 15.60
C PHE A 74 -14.41 2.91 16.83
N THR A 75 -15.70 2.80 17.10
CA THR A 75 -16.38 3.53 18.19
C THR A 75 -15.89 3.12 19.58
N ASP A 76 -15.34 1.93 19.73
CA ASP A 76 -14.74 1.43 20.97
C ASP A 76 -13.28 1.91 21.17
N GLY A 77 -12.74 2.71 20.25
CA GLY A 77 -11.36 3.21 20.26
C GLY A 77 -10.35 2.26 19.63
N SER A 78 -10.76 1.04 19.25
CA SER A 78 -9.89 0.13 18.50
C SER A 78 -9.59 0.68 17.10
N LYS A 79 -8.50 0.20 16.49
CA LYS A 79 -8.09 0.63 15.15
C LYS A 79 -7.79 -0.56 14.26
N ARG A 80 -8.11 -0.43 12.98
CA ARG A 80 -7.69 -1.35 11.92
C ARG A 80 -6.84 -0.63 10.90
N TYR A 81 -5.64 -1.16 10.72
CA TYR A 81 -4.67 -0.68 9.75
C TYR A 81 -4.71 -1.56 8.51
N GLU A 82 -4.75 -0.92 7.36
CA GLU A 82 -4.80 -1.58 6.08
C GLU A 82 -3.46 -1.42 5.35
N TYR A 83 -2.87 -2.55 4.97
CA TYR A 83 -1.60 -2.64 4.26
C TYR A 83 -1.79 -3.41 2.94
N PRO A 84 -2.28 -2.75 1.86
CA PRO A 84 -2.25 -3.30 0.51
C PRO A 84 -0.80 -3.36 0.02
N ARG A 85 -0.43 -4.41 -0.71
CA ARG A 85 0.97 -4.65 -1.13
C ARG A 85 1.33 -3.98 -2.46
N GLY A 86 0.82 -2.77 -2.66
CA GLY A 86 0.96 -2.00 -3.89
C GLY A 86 0.07 -2.50 -5.04
N PRO A 87 0.09 -1.83 -6.21
CA PRO A 87 -0.78 -2.16 -7.35
C PRO A 87 -0.57 -3.58 -7.89
N MET A 88 0.66 -4.09 -7.81
CA MET A 88 1.02 -5.45 -8.20
C MET A 88 1.03 -6.44 -7.03
N GLY A 89 0.61 -6.01 -5.84
CA GLY A 89 0.54 -6.85 -4.64
C GLY A 89 -0.55 -7.91 -4.76
N ASN A 90 -0.30 -9.10 -4.21
CA ASN A 90 -1.24 -10.21 -4.20
C ASN A 90 -1.86 -10.46 -2.81
N GLN A 91 -1.64 -9.53 -1.87
CA GLN A 91 -2.11 -9.60 -0.50
C GLN A 91 -2.53 -8.22 -0.01
N THR A 92 -3.57 -8.20 0.80
CA THR A 92 -3.92 -7.09 1.68
C THR A 92 -3.91 -7.61 3.10
N TRP A 93 -3.21 -6.93 4.00
CA TRP A 93 -3.20 -7.25 5.42
C TRP A 93 -4.04 -6.22 6.18
N PHE A 94 -4.96 -6.73 7.00
CA PHE A 94 -5.58 -5.96 8.07
C PHE A 94 -4.85 -6.25 9.36
N VAL A 95 -4.44 -5.20 10.07
CA VAL A 95 -3.77 -5.26 11.35
C VAL A 95 -4.63 -4.55 12.37
N ASP A 96 -5.03 -5.27 13.40
CA ASP A 96 -5.91 -4.74 14.43
C ASP A 96 -5.11 -4.30 15.65
N LEU A 97 -5.50 -3.16 16.18
CA LEU A 97 -5.07 -2.62 17.46
C LEU A 97 -6.29 -2.53 18.37
N ASP A 98 -6.15 -2.95 19.62
CA ASP A 98 -7.19 -2.76 20.63
C ASP A 98 -7.35 -1.28 21.02
N ALA A 99 -8.33 -0.97 21.86
CA ALA A 99 -8.59 0.38 22.36
C ALA A 99 -7.43 1.00 23.15
N ASN A 100 -6.47 0.20 23.61
CA ASN A 100 -5.26 0.65 24.32
C ASN A 100 -4.08 0.85 23.36
N GLY A 101 -4.28 0.69 22.05
CA GLY A 101 -3.23 0.79 21.04
C GLY A 101 -2.25 -0.39 21.04
N ARG A 102 -2.69 -1.57 21.52
CA ARG A 102 -1.91 -2.81 21.49
C ARG A 102 -2.28 -3.66 20.30
N TYR A 103 -1.29 -4.30 19.68
CA TYR A 103 -1.48 -5.24 18.59
C TYR A 103 -2.43 -6.37 19.01
N ALA A 104 -3.54 -6.51 18.30
CA ALA A 104 -4.56 -7.53 18.52
C ALA A 104 -4.44 -8.69 17.52
N GLY A 105 -3.81 -8.46 16.36
CA GLY A 105 -3.58 -9.50 15.36
C GLY A 105 -3.47 -8.93 13.95
N ALA A 106 -3.17 -9.81 13.01
CA ALA A 106 -3.13 -9.49 11.59
C ALA A 106 -3.78 -10.59 10.77
N THR A 107 -4.55 -10.19 9.75
CA THR A 107 -5.30 -11.09 8.87
C THR A 107 -5.00 -10.75 7.43
N GLN A 108 -4.59 -11.73 6.62
CA GLN A 108 -4.55 -11.60 5.17
C GLN A 108 -5.98 -11.74 4.67
N VAL A 109 -6.47 -10.75 3.92
CA VAL A 109 -7.90 -10.71 3.55
C VAL A 109 -8.22 -11.10 2.11
N LEU A 110 -7.23 -11.20 1.22
CA LEU A 110 -7.44 -11.65 -0.16
C LEU A 110 -7.36 -13.18 -0.21
N THR A 111 -8.41 -13.83 0.28
CA THR A 111 -8.58 -15.29 0.31
C THR A 111 -9.90 -15.70 -0.33
N ALA A 112 -9.95 -16.93 -0.86
CA ALA A 112 -11.18 -17.51 -1.40
C ALA A 112 -12.35 -17.48 -0.39
N GLU A 113 -12.06 -17.70 0.90
CA GLU A 113 -13.07 -17.65 1.96
C GLU A 113 -13.67 -16.25 2.11
N ASN A 114 -12.85 -15.19 2.10
CA ASN A 114 -13.36 -13.83 2.19
C ASN A 114 -14.03 -13.36 0.90
N PHE A 115 -13.56 -13.79 -0.26
CA PHE A 115 -14.23 -13.52 -1.53
C PHE A 115 -15.65 -14.10 -1.56
N ALA A 116 -15.85 -15.30 -1.02
CA ALA A 116 -17.17 -15.91 -0.90
C ALA A 116 -18.12 -15.15 0.06
N LYS A 117 -17.61 -14.20 0.86
CA LYS A 117 -18.44 -13.32 1.71
C LYS A 117 -18.98 -12.13 0.91
N VAL A 118 -18.40 -11.77 -0.23
CA VAL A 118 -18.95 -10.73 -1.11
C VAL A 118 -20.22 -11.24 -1.79
N ARG A 119 -21.33 -10.53 -1.61
CA ARG A 119 -22.65 -10.93 -2.12
C ARG A 119 -23.31 -9.81 -2.91
N PRO A 120 -24.19 -10.13 -3.87
CA PRO A 120 -25.04 -9.13 -4.51
C PRO A 120 -25.82 -8.30 -3.48
N GLY A 121 -25.95 -7.01 -3.72
CA GLY A 121 -26.58 -6.03 -2.84
C GLY A 121 -25.65 -5.37 -1.82
N MET A 122 -24.42 -5.85 -1.65
CA MET A 122 -23.43 -5.16 -0.82
C MET A 122 -23.02 -3.83 -1.46
N ASN A 123 -22.82 -2.79 -0.66
CA ASN A 123 -22.24 -1.53 -1.14
C ASN A 123 -20.70 -1.57 -1.13
N GLU A 124 -20.11 -0.54 -1.75
CA GLU A 124 -18.66 -0.34 -1.83
C GLU A 124 -17.96 -0.41 -0.45
N ASP A 125 -18.52 0.23 0.58
CA ASP A 125 -17.94 0.26 1.92
C ASP A 125 -17.94 -1.12 2.60
N GLU A 126 -18.98 -1.91 2.39
CA GLU A 126 -19.04 -3.30 2.86
C GLU A 126 -17.95 -4.15 2.22
N VAL A 127 -17.74 -4.01 0.90
CA VAL A 127 -16.66 -4.71 0.20
C VAL A 127 -15.30 -4.23 0.68
N ARG A 128 -15.10 -2.91 0.88
CA ARG A 128 -13.87 -2.33 1.43
C ARG A 128 -13.55 -2.86 2.82
N ARG A 129 -14.57 -3.09 3.65
CA ARG A 129 -14.42 -3.66 5.00
C ARG A 129 -14.02 -5.13 4.99
N LEU A 130 -14.27 -5.85 3.89
CA LEU A 130 -13.87 -7.24 3.72
C LEU A 130 -12.47 -7.37 3.10
N LEU A 131 -12.19 -6.64 2.02
CA LEU A 131 -11.02 -6.90 1.15
C LEU A 131 -9.97 -5.79 1.16
N GLY A 132 -10.29 -4.64 1.74
CA GLY A 132 -9.45 -3.44 1.68
C GLY A 132 -9.45 -2.81 0.29
N LYS A 133 -8.42 -2.02 -0.01
CA LYS A 133 -8.31 -1.19 -1.22
C LYS A 133 -8.10 -2.06 -2.44
N PRO A 134 -8.94 -1.90 -3.48
CA PRO A 134 -8.68 -2.58 -4.74
C PRO A 134 -7.36 -2.06 -5.33
N GLY A 135 -6.66 -2.95 -6.02
CA GLY A 135 -5.45 -2.60 -6.75
C GLY A 135 -5.76 -1.80 -8.02
N ASP A 136 -6.93 -2.05 -8.62
CA ASP A 136 -7.41 -1.36 -9.82
C ASP A 136 -8.92 -1.06 -9.73
N ILE A 137 -9.32 0.07 -10.33
CA ILE A 137 -10.72 0.49 -10.44
C ILE A 137 -10.96 0.89 -11.89
N ALA A 138 -11.83 0.13 -12.58
CA ALA A 138 -12.24 0.40 -13.95
C ALA A 138 -13.69 0.87 -14.01
N GLN A 139 -13.97 1.89 -14.81
CA GLN A 139 -15.33 2.37 -15.07
C GLN A 139 -15.66 2.16 -16.56
N TYR A 140 -16.80 1.52 -16.84
CA TYR A 140 -17.22 1.23 -18.20
C TYR A 140 -18.44 2.09 -18.57
N PRO A 141 -18.34 3.04 -19.51
CA PRO A 141 -19.45 3.95 -19.81
C PRO A 141 -20.57 3.30 -20.64
N LEU A 142 -20.26 2.28 -21.46
CA LEU A 142 -21.24 1.63 -22.34
C LEU A 142 -22.13 0.62 -21.60
N LYS A 143 -21.64 0.07 -20.49
CA LYS A 143 -22.38 -0.73 -19.54
C LYS A 143 -22.06 -0.12 -18.19
N PRO A 144 -22.90 0.80 -17.68
CA PRO A 144 -22.55 1.65 -16.54
C PRO A 144 -22.30 0.78 -15.31
N GLU A 145 -21.03 0.41 -15.13
CA GLU A 145 -20.54 -0.42 -14.06
C GLU A 145 -19.16 0.09 -13.63
N THR A 146 -18.91 -0.06 -12.33
CA THR A 146 -17.59 0.13 -11.75
C THR A 146 -17.08 -1.24 -11.36
N VAL A 147 -15.86 -1.59 -11.75
CA VAL A 147 -15.22 -2.86 -11.44
C VAL A 147 -14.03 -2.59 -10.56
N TRP A 148 -14.00 -3.23 -9.40
CA TRP A 148 -12.87 -3.22 -8.49
C TRP A 148 -12.13 -4.54 -8.57
N SER A 149 -10.81 -4.49 -8.70
CA SER A 149 -9.99 -5.67 -8.92
C SER A 149 -8.89 -5.80 -7.86
N TRP A 150 -8.71 -7.01 -7.35
CA TRP A 150 -7.61 -7.40 -6.49
C TRP A 150 -6.82 -8.53 -7.14
N ARG A 151 -5.52 -8.33 -7.31
CA ARG A 151 -4.62 -9.43 -7.64
C ARG A 151 -4.47 -10.32 -6.41
N TRP A 152 -4.43 -11.63 -6.60
CA TRP A 152 -4.18 -12.59 -5.53
C TRP A 152 -3.50 -13.86 -6.08
N LEU A 153 -3.02 -14.71 -5.17
CA LEU A 153 -2.53 -16.05 -5.49
C LEU A 153 -3.61 -17.07 -5.15
N GLU A 154 -4.24 -17.62 -6.17
CA GLU A 154 -5.38 -18.54 -6.05
C GLU A 154 -5.04 -19.84 -5.31
N ASP A 155 -3.84 -20.37 -5.58
CA ASP A 155 -3.27 -21.53 -4.87
C ASP A 155 -2.42 -21.13 -3.65
N GLY A 156 -2.33 -19.84 -3.34
CA GLY A 156 -1.48 -19.28 -2.30
C GLY A 156 0.02 -19.26 -2.62
N VAL A 157 0.45 -19.72 -3.80
CA VAL A 157 1.87 -19.88 -4.14
C VAL A 157 2.25 -19.23 -5.48
N ASN A 158 1.70 -19.68 -6.61
CA ASN A 158 2.17 -19.31 -7.95
C ASN A 158 1.07 -19.00 -8.96
N THR A 159 -0.19 -19.26 -8.62
CA THR A 159 -1.32 -19.08 -9.54
C THR A 159 -1.89 -17.68 -9.37
N ASP A 160 -1.32 -16.73 -10.09
CA ASP A 160 -1.79 -15.35 -10.15
C ASP A 160 -3.17 -15.26 -10.84
N ALA A 161 -4.11 -14.60 -10.16
CA ALA A 161 -5.42 -14.27 -10.71
C ALA A 161 -5.89 -12.90 -10.20
N PHE A 162 -6.93 -12.38 -10.83
CA PHE A 162 -7.72 -11.28 -10.29
C PHE A 162 -9.04 -11.80 -9.74
N PHE A 163 -9.42 -11.31 -8.57
CA PHE A 163 -10.80 -11.32 -8.10
C PHE A 163 -11.41 -9.95 -8.39
N ASN A 164 -12.55 -9.93 -9.08
CA ASN A 164 -13.23 -8.71 -9.50
C ASN A 164 -14.61 -8.62 -8.85
N VAL A 165 -14.94 -7.44 -8.35
CA VAL A 165 -16.27 -7.11 -7.84
C VAL A 165 -16.88 -6.07 -8.76
N HIS A 166 -18.09 -6.35 -9.25
CA HIS A 166 -18.79 -5.52 -10.20
C HIS A 166 -19.94 -4.79 -9.51
N PHE A 167 -19.90 -3.47 -9.54
CA PHE A 167 -20.90 -2.58 -8.98
C PHE A 167 -21.79 -2.02 -10.09
N GLY A 168 -23.09 -2.01 -9.86
CA GLY A 168 -24.06 -1.34 -10.72
C GLY A 168 -24.00 0.18 -10.60
N PRO A 169 -24.82 0.92 -11.36
CA PRO A 169 -24.88 2.38 -11.27
C PRO A 169 -25.43 2.89 -9.92
N ASP A 170 -26.04 2.01 -9.13
CA ASP A 170 -26.49 2.23 -7.76
C ASP A 170 -25.38 2.06 -6.70
N GLY A 171 -24.17 1.68 -7.12
CA GLY A 171 -23.04 1.41 -6.22
C GLY A 171 -23.16 0.10 -5.45
N LEU A 172 -24.06 -0.81 -5.89
CA LEU A 172 -24.25 -2.12 -5.26
C LEU A 172 -23.62 -3.22 -6.09
N VAL A 173 -23.04 -4.21 -5.42
CA VAL A 173 -22.53 -5.42 -6.04
C VAL A 173 -23.68 -6.11 -6.76
N TYR A 174 -23.51 -6.41 -8.04
CA TYR A 174 -24.47 -7.27 -8.77
C TYR A 174 -23.84 -8.61 -9.15
N THR A 175 -22.50 -8.69 -9.29
CA THR A 175 -21.79 -9.94 -9.51
C THR A 175 -20.31 -9.85 -9.12
N THR A 176 -19.65 -10.99 -9.05
CA THR A 176 -18.19 -11.13 -8.92
C THR A 176 -17.65 -11.97 -10.07
N SER A 177 -16.39 -11.81 -10.42
CA SER A 177 -15.72 -12.65 -11.42
C SER A 177 -14.28 -12.94 -11.04
N ARG A 178 -13.69 -13.96 -11.67
CA ARG A 178 -12.27 -14.29 -11.58
C ARG A 178 -11.67 -14.24 -12.98
N SER A 179 -10.54 -13.56 -13.14
CA SER A 179 -9.84 -13.46 -14.43
C SER A 179 -8.36 -13.80 -14.29
N ASP A 180 -7.77 -14.40 -15.33
CA ASP A 180 -6.33 -14.62 -15.40
C ASP A 180 -5.58 -13.31 -15.64
N ILE A 181 -4.33 -13.25 -15.20
CA ILE A 181 -3.41 -12.23 -15.68
C ILE A 181 -2.94 -12.66 -17.07
N LEU A 182 -3.33 -11.90 -18.10
CA LEU A 182 -2.85 -12.14 -19.46
C LEU A 182 -1.33 -11.92 -19.50
N LYS A 183 -0.57 -13.01 -19.42
CA LYS A 183 0.88 -13.00 -19.68
C LYS A 183 1.04 -13.04 -21.20
N GLY A 184 1.51 -11.93 -21.79
CA GLY A 184 1.89 -11.91 -23.19
C GLY A 184 2.87 -13.06 -23.48
N ARG A 185 2.59 -13.84 -24.53
CA ARG A 185 3.52 -14.86 -25.04
C ARG A 185 4.62 -14.20 -25.86
#